data_AF-A0A2K1P0E0-F1
#
_entry.id   AF-A0A2K1P0E0-F1
#
_cell.length_a   1.000
_cell.length_b   1.000
_cell.length_c   1.000
_cell.angle_alpha   90.00
_cell.angle_beta   90.00
_cell.angle_gamma   90.00
#
_symmetry.space_group_name_H-M   'P 1'
#
loop_
_entity.id
_entity.type
_entity.pdbx_description
1 polymer ?
#
loop_
_entity_poly.entity_id
_entity_poly.type
_entity_poly.pdbx_seq_one_letter_code
_entity_poly.pdbx_strand_id
1 'polypeptide(L)'
;MSEVWKGCTGETVNNIININSKNNSQRFDNANLMRVNRETFWQNFYYHPCLHGTLALNYESKILPCPYMKEEILCNMIKDIESFNIMFSDRKVDKYWNLNLGKIDNCEDCVFRFGCFECRAMELKLTNNLNGKLLCSRNKDKSL
;
A
#
# COMPACT_ATOMS: atom_id res chain seq x y z
N MET A 1 -37.26 -15.95 10.98
CA MET A 1 -37.67 -14.71 10.28
C MET A 1 -36.53 -13.73 10.40
N SER A 2 -36.06 -13.27 9.25
CA SER A 2 -34.82 -12.55 8.98
C SER A 2 -34.74 -11.16 9.62
N GLU A 3 -33.67 -10.88 10.37
CA GLU A 3 -33.29 -9.52 10.72
C GLU A 3 -32.60 -8.85 9.52
N VAL A 4 -33.19 -7.75 9.08
CA VAL A 4 -32.72 -6.91 7.98
C VAL A 4 -31.52 -6.10 8.47
N TRP A 5 -30.34 -6.35 7.90
CA TRP A 5 -29.18 -5.49 8.05
C TRP A 5 -29.51 -4.07 7.56
N LYS A 6 -29.58 -3.10 8.49
CA LYS A 6 -29.64 -1.68 8.14
C LYS A 6 -28.21 -1.22 7.81
N GLY A 7 -27.91 -1.15 6.51
CA GLY A 7 -26.63 -0.67 6.00
C GLY A 7 -26.32 0.77 6.44
N CYS A 8 -25.05 1.04 6.71
CA CYS A 8 -24.54 2.39 6.94
C CYS A 8 -24.82 3.26 5.71
N THR A 9 -25.57 4.35 5.89
CA THR A 9 -25.72 5.39 4.87
C THR A 9 -24.43 6.21 4.81
N GLY A 10 -23.50 5.81 3.95
CA GLY A 10 -22.33 6.62 3.62
C GLY A 10 -22.75 7.75 2.69
N GLU A 11 -22.60 8.99 3.15
CA GLU A 11 -22.62 10.16 2.26
C GLU A 11 -21.48 10.02 1.24
N THR A 12 -21.82 9.85 -0.03
CA THR A 12 -20.85 9.82 -1.12
C THR A 12 -20.29 11.22 -1.35
N VAL A 13 -19.09 11.50 -0.84
CA VAL A 13 -18.32 12.67 -1.27
C VAL A 13 -17.76 12.38 -2.66
N ASN A 14 -18.50 12.76 -3.70
CA ASN A 14 -18.06 12.68 -5.09
C ASN A 14 -17.03 13.79 -5.38
N ASN A 15 -15.77 13.57 -5.01
CA ASN A 15 -14.67 14.37 -5.54
C ASN A 15 -14.26 13.83 -6.91
N ILE A 16 -14.85 14.40 -7.97
CA ILE A 16 -14.43 14.15 -9.35
C ILE A 16 -13.09 14.87 -9.55
N ILE A 17 -11.98 14.12 -9.54
CA ILE A 17 -10.66 14.65 -9.90
C ILE A 17 -10.58 14.71 -11.42
N ASN A 18 -10.53 15.92 -11.96
CA ASN A 18 -10.45 16.16 -13.40
C ASN A 18 -8.97 16.10 -13.85
N ILE A 19 -8.60 15.01 -14.53
CA ILE A 19 -7.21 14.63 -14.85
C ILE A 19 -6.65 15.43 -16.06
N ASN A 20 -7.49 16.20 -16.76
CA ASN A 20 -7.12 16.86 -18.03
C ASN A 20 -6.74 18.36 -17.93
N SER A 21 -6.59 18.92 -16.74
CA SER A 21 -6.01 20.27 -16.63
C SER A 21 -4.49 20.21 -16.82
N LYS A 22 -3.98 20.80 -17.90
CA LYS A 22 -2.54 20.89 -18.22
C LYS A 22 -1.69 21.66 -17.18
N ASN A 23 -2.30 22.15 -16.10
CA ASN A 23 -1.62 22.75 -14.94
C ASN A 23 -1.83 21.98 -13.62
N ASN A 24 -2.46 20.81 -13.66
CA ASN A 24 -2.58 19.91 -12.51
C ASN A 24 -1.37 18.96 -12.42
N SER A 25 -0.15 19.49 -12.47
CA SER A 25 0.84 18.97 -11.54
C SER A 25 0.42 19.47 -10.16
N GLN A 26 -0.73 18.99 -9.66
CA GLN A 26 -0.87 18.83 -8.23
C GLN A 26 0.29 17.92 -7.89
N ARG A 27 1.41 18.55 -7.49
CA ARG A 27 2.36 17.93 -6.60
C ARG A 27 1.46 17.16 -5.65
N PHE A 28 1.64 15.85 -5.58
CA PHE A 28 1.12 15.12 -4.44
C PHE A 28 1.62 15.90 -3.23
N ASP A 29 0.75 16.75 -2.69
CA ASP A 29 1.12 17.68 -1.64
C ASP A 29 1.24 16.78 -0.41
N ASN A 30 2.46 16.26 -0.27
CA ASN A 30 3.00 15.59 0.90
C ASN A 30 2.91 16.47 2.16
N ALA A 31 2.23 17.62 2.13
CA ALA A 31 2.00 18.45 3.30
C ALA A 31 1.08 17.77 4.35
N ASN A 32 0.29 16.77 3.93
CA ASN A 32 -0.43 15.85 4.83
C ASN A 32 0.33 14.53 5.06
N LEU A 33 1.67 14.54 4.94
CA LEU A 33 2.50 13.45 5.44
C LEU A 33 2.07 13.09 6.85
N MET A 34 2.00 11.80 7.14
CA MET A 34 1.99 11.30 8.50
C MET A 34 3.08 12.05 9.27
N ARG A 35 2.69 12.87 10.26
CA ARG A 35 3.66 13.53 11.14
C ARG A 35 4.45 12.42 11.81
N VAL A 36 5.72 12.31 11.45
CA VAL A 36 6.62 11.33 12.06
C VAL A 36 6.80 11.72 13.52
N ASN A 37 6.35 10.84 14.39
CA ASN A 37 6.58 10.84 15.83
C ASN A 37 7.39 9.59 16.20
N ARG A 38 7.68 9.41 17.48
CA ARG A 38 8.48 8.28 17.96
C ARG A 38 7.84 6.95 17.60
N GLU A 39 6.53 6.86 17.73
CA GLU A 39 5.74 5.64 17.55
C GLU A 39 5.72 5.23 16.07
N THR A 40 5.39 6.17 15.18
CA THR A 40 5.38 5.97 13.72
C THR A 40 6.77 5.68 13.19
N PHE A 41 7.83 6.31 13.73
CA PHE A 41 9.21 5.98 13.35
C PHE A 41 9.53 4.51 13.63
N TRP A 42 9.24 4.03 14.85
CA TRP A 42 9.50 2.63 15.20
C TRP A 42 8.60 1.66 14.45
N GLN A 43 7.34 2.01 14.20
CA GLN A 43 6.45 1.21 13.36
C GLN A 43 7.02 1.08 11.94
N ASN A 44 7.51 2.18 11.34
CA ASN A 44 8.14 2.18 10.03
C ASN A 44 9.51 1.50 10.01
N PHE A 45 10.21 1.44 11.15
CA PHE A 45 11.47 0.70 11.28
C PHE A 45 11.24 -0.80 11.10
N TYR A 46 10.16 -1.33 11.68
CA TYR A 46 9.84 -2.76 11.59
C TYR A 46 9.01 -3.10 10.34
N TYR A 47 8.08 -2.23 9.93
CA TYR A 47 7.04 -2.57 8.97
C TYR A 47 6.86 -1.52 7.86
N HIS A 48 6.18 -1.89 6.76
CA HIS A 48 5.89 -0.95 5.68
C HIS A 48 4.82 0.09 6.13
N PRO A 49 5.05 1.40 5.97
CA PRO A 49 4.16 2.47 6.46
C PRO A 49 2.72 2.39 5.96
N CYS A 50 2.53 1.96 4.70
CA CYS A 50 1.20 1.85 4.08
C CYS A 50 0.58 0.44 4.12
N LEU A 51 1.38 -0.63 4.25
CA LEU A 51 0.90 -1.99 4.01
C LEU A 51 0.70 -2.80 5.29
N HIS A 52 1.44 -2.47 6.35
CA HIS A 52 1.36 -3.20 7.60
C HIS A 52 -0.06 -3.26 8.16
N GLY A 53 -0.52 -4.46 8.51
CA GLY A 53 -1.85 -4.68 9.09
C GLY A 53 -3.01 -4.48 8.12
N THR A 54 -2.73 -4.27 6.83
CA THR A 54 -3.76 -4.07 5.82
C THR A 54 -3.96 -5.32 4.97
N LEU A 55 -5.22 -5.56 4.58
CA LEU A 55 -5.66 -6.55 3.61
C LEU A 55 -6.83 -5.95 2.83
N ALA A 56 -6.98 -6.33 1.57
CA ALA A 56 -8.09 -5.92 0.73
C ALA A 56 -8.79 -7.14 0.12
N LEU A 57 -10.11 -7.21 0.29
CA LEU A 57 -10.96 -8.17 -0.41
C LEU A 57 -11.52 -7.49 -1.66
N ASN A 58 -11.31 -8.09 -2.82
CA ASN A 58 -11.88 -7.59 -4.08
C ASN A 58 -13.20 -8.31 -4.43
N TYR A 59 -13.88 -7.84 -5.49
CA TYR A 59 -15.15 -8.40 -5.96
C TYR A 59 -15.04 -9.84 -6.49
N GLU A 60 -13.82 -10.32 -6.79
CA GLU A 60 -13.54 -11.70 -7.23
C GLU A 60 -13.23 -12.63 -6.05
N SER A 61 -13.48 -12.17 -4.83
CA SER A 61 -13.21 -12.91 -3.59
C SER A 61 -11.73 -13.26 -3.40
N LYS A 62 -10.82 -12.41 -3.91
CA LYS A 62 -9.38 -12.51 -3.66
C LYS A 62 -8.97 -11.54 -2.55
N ILE A 63 -8.12 -12.03 -1.64
CA ILE A 63 -7.44 -11.23 -0.63
C ILE A 63 -6.12 -10.75 -1.21
N LEU A 64 -5.87 -9.45 -1.09
CA LEU A 64 -4.70 -8.72 -1.61
C LEU A 64 -4.03 -7.95 -0.46
N PRO A 65 -2.74 -7.57 -0.57
CA PRO A 65 -2.08 -6.72 0.42
C PRO A 65 -2.55 -5.26 0.35
N CYS A 66 -3.07 -4.82 -0.79
CA CYS A 66 -3.54 -3.46 -1.05
C CYS A 66 -4.59 -3.51 -2.18
N PRO A 67 -5.66 -2.68 -2.17
CA PRO A 67 -6.65 -2.68 -3.24
C PRO A 67 -6.07 -2.36 -4.64
N TYR A 68 -4.90 -1.72 -4.69
CA TYR A 68 -4.20 -1.38 -5.94
C TYR A 68 -3.15 -2.40 -6.38
N MET A 69 -2.91 -3.47 -5.61
CA MET A 69 -1.99 -4.56 -5.95
C MET A 69 -2.77 -5.78 -6.46
N LYS A 70 -3.47 -5.62 -7.59
CA LYS A 70 -4.42 -6.62 -8.11
C LYS A 70 -3.79 -7.96 -8.49
N GLU A 71 -2.50 -7.95 -8.82
CA GLU A 71 -1.73 -9.13 -9.23
C GLU A 71 -1.11 -9.87 -8.03
N GLU A 72 -1.03 -9.22 -6.87
CA GLU A 72 -0.48 -9.79 -5.64
C GLU A 72 -1.58 -10.51 -4.85
N ILE A 73 -1.95 -11.70 -5.30
CA ILE A 73 -3.02 -12.50 -4.68
C ILE A 73 -2.45 -13.28 -3.49
N LEU A 74 -2.92 -12.96 -2.29
CA LEU A 74 -2.56 -13.68 -1.06
C LEU A 74 -3.39 -14.95 -0.87
N CYS A 75 -4.69 -14.87 -1.18
CA CYS A 75 -5.66 -15.94 -0.96
C CYS A 75 -6.86 -15.76 -1.92
N ASN A 76 -7.50 -16.87 -2.32
CA ASN A 76 -8.79 -16.87 -2.99
C ASN A 76 -9.83 -17.56 -2.09
N MET A 77 -10.76 -16.77 -1.54
CA MET A 77 -11.71 -17.22 -0.52
C MET A 77 -12.72 -18.27 -1.02
N ILE A 78 -13.00 -18.31 -2.32
CA ILE A 78 -13.95 -19.28 -2.89
C ILE A 78 -13.25 -20.60 -3.19
N LYS A 79 -12.02 -20.53 -3.73
CA LYS A 79 -11.28 -21.72 -4.17
C LYS A 79 -10.61 -22.46 -3.02
N ASP A 80 -10.20 -21.73 -1.99
CA ASP A 80 -9.38 -22.27 -0.92
C ASP A 80 -9.64 -21.49 0.37
N ILE A 81 -10.72 -21.82 1.07
CA ILE A 81 -11.09 -21.14 2.32
C ILE A 81 -10.05 -21.40 3.43
N GLU A 82 -9.39 -22.56 3.41
CA GLU A 82 -8.30 -22.88 4.34
C GLU A 82 -7.09 -21.96 4.13
N SER A 83 -6.89 -21.47 2.89
CA SER A 83 -5.80 -20.55 2.58
C SER A 83 -5.84 -19.23 3.35
N PHE A 84 -6.99 -18.82 3.92
CA PHE A 84 -7.03 -17.62 4.74
C PHE A 84 -6.20 -17.78 6.03
N ASN A 85 -6.36 -18.89 6.75
CA ASN A 85 -5.57 -19.17 7.95
C ASN A 85 -4.11 -19.45 7.57
N ILE A 86 -3.91 -20.22 6.50
CA ILE A 86 -2.57 -20.57 6.01
C ILE A 86 -1.79 -19.32 5.60
N MET A 87 -2.42 -18.28 5.05
CA MET A 87 -1.75 -17.02 4.70
C MET A 87 -1.02 -16.41 5.91
N PHE A 88 -1.58 -16.52 7.11
CA PHE A 88 -0.95 -16.07 8.35
C PHE A 88 0.06 -17.09 8.89
N SER A 89 -0.28 -18.38 8.88
CA SER A 89 0.60 -19.45 9.36
C SER A 89 1.89 -19.57 8.55
N ASP A 90 1.78 -19.51 7.22
CA ASP A 90 2.90 -19.50 6.26
C ASP A 90 3.56 -18.12 6.15
N ARG A 91 3.00 -17.11 6.83
CA ARG A 91 3.47 -15.72 6.80
C ARG A 91 3.60 -15.14 5.38
N LYS A 92 2.73 -15.53 4.46
CA LYS A 92 2.74 -14.99 3.08
C LYS A 92 2.54 -13.47 3.06
N VAL A 93 1.71 -12.98 3.99
CA VAL A 93 1.43 -11.54 4.14
C VAL A 93 2.65 -10.75 4.63
N ASP A 94 3.56 -11.40 5.37
CA ASP A 94 4.77 -10.75 5.93
C ASP A 94 5.70 -10.24 4.83
N LYS A 95 5.67 -10.82 3.63
CA LYS A 95 6.37 -10.30 2.44
C LYS A 95 6.05 -8.82 2.19
N TYR A 96 4.83 -8.38 2.50
CA TYR A 96 4.36 -7.01 2.29
C TYR A 96 4.40 -6.21 3.60
N TRP A 97 3.97 -6.82 4.70
CA TRP A 97 3.93 -6.13 6.00
C TRP A 97 5.33 -5.78 6.52
N ASN A 98 6.30 -6.68 6.36
CA ASN A 98 7.67 -6.47 6.85
C ASN A 98 8.56 -5.75 5.84
N LEU A 99 8.02 -5.31 4.70
CA LEU A 99 8.76 -4.60 3.65
C LEU A 99 8.96 -3.13 4.03
N ASN A 100 9.64 -2.84 5.13
CA ASN A 100 9.96 -1.46 5.46
C ASN A 100 10.86 -0.82 4.38
N LEU A 101 10.92 0.51 4.36
CA LEU A 101 11.68 1.26 3.36
C LEU A 101 13.20 1.02 3.44
N GLY A 102 13.69 0.44 4.52
CA GLY A 102 15.07 -0.05 4.63
C GLY A 102 15.38 -1.28 3.76
N LYS A 103 14.36 -1.90 3.15
CA LYS A 103 14.47 -3.07 2.27
C LYS A 103 14.11 -2.75 0.80
N ILE A 104 13.87 -1.48 0.49
CA ILE A 104 13.49 -0.99 -0.83
C ILE A 104 14.72 -0.39 -1.50
N ASP A 105 14.88 -0.67 -2.79
CA ASP A 105 16.01 -0.18 -3.59
C ASP A 105 16.08 1.36 -3.49
N ASN A 106 17.30 1.91 -3.37
CA ASN A 106 17.57 3.33 -3.16
C ASN A 106 17.09 3.93 -1.81
N CYS A 107 16.27 3.22 -1.04
CA CYS A 107 15.76 3.67 0.25
C CYS A 107 16.53 3.06 1.43
N GLU A 108 17.18 1.91 1.25
CA GLU A 108 18.03 1.26 2.26
C GLU A 108 19.05 2.22 2.90
N ASP A 109 19.73 3.05 2.08
CA ASP A 109 20.72 4.03 2.53
C ASP A 109 20.15 5.44 2.74
N CYS A 110 18.85 5.64 2.54
CA CYS A 110 18.23 6.95 2.68
C CYS A 110 18.05 7.33 4.15
N VAL A 111 18.61 8.48 4.56
CA VAL A 111 18.48 9.00 5.94
C VAL A 111 17.03 9.26 6.36
N PHE A 112 16.10 9.38 5.41
CA PHE A 112 14.68 9.62 5.67
C PHE A 112 13.83 8.35 5.64
N ARG A 113 14.39 7.16 5.40
CA ARG A 113 13.64 5.93 5.10
C ARG A 113 12.50 5.60 6.08
N PHE A 114 12.70 5.79 7.39
CA PHE A 114 11.66 5.51 8.40
C PHE A 114 10.77 6.71 8.73
N GLY A 115 11.09 7.89 8.19
CA GLY A 115 10.24 9.07 8.22
C GLY A 115 9.51 9.34 6.89
N CYS A 116 9.69 8.48 5.89
CA CYS A 116 9.11 8.63 4.57
C CYS A 116 7.84 7.77 4.45
N PHE A 117 6.94 8.21 3.58
CA PHE A 117 5.73 7.49 3.20
C PHE A 117 5.66 7.41 1.68
N GLU A 118 5.26 6.27 1.15
CA GLU A 118 5.12 6.05 -0.28
C GLU A 118 4.03 5.03 -0.62
N CYS A 119 3.51 5.10 -1.84
CA CYS A 119 2.52 4.16 -2.35
C CYS A 119 3.21 2.98 -3.02
N ARG A 120 3.36 1.89 -2.26
CA ARG A 120 4.06 0.68 -2.72
C ARG A 120 3.44 0.06 -3.97
N ALA A 121 2.11 0.18 -4.10
CA ALA A 121 1.37 -0.30 -5.26
C ALA A 121 1.72 0.49 -6.52
N MET A 122 1.93 1.81 -6.40
CA MET A 122 2.28 2.67 -7.51
C MET A 122 3.72 2.44 -7.97
N GLU A 123 4.66 2.34 -7.03
CA GLU A 123 6.06 2.02 -7.34
C GLU A 123 6.18 0.63 -7.98
N LEU A 124 5.50 -0.39 -7.46
CA LEU A 124 5.43 -1.73 -8.07
C LEU A 124 4.91 -1.64 -9.51
N LYS A 125 3.79 -0.96 -9.74
CA LYS A 125 3.19 -0.84 -11.06
C LYS A 125 4.11 -0.15 -12.09
N LEU A 126 4.85 0.87 -11.66
CA LEU A 126 5.71 1.65 -12.55
C LEU A 126 7.05 0.96 -12.82
N THR A 127 7.55 0.18 -11.87
CA THR A 127 8.87 -0.48 -11.97
C THR A 127 8.77 -1.95 -12.36
N ASN A 128 7.58 -2.54 -12.27
CA ASN A 128 7.36 -3.98 -12.33
C ASN A 128 8.26 -4.77 -11.34
N ASN A 129 8.65 -4.13 -10.24
CA ASN A 129 9.51 -4.69 -9.19
C ASN A 129 8.96 -4.28 -7.81
N LEU A 130 8.74 -5.26 -6.93
CA LEU A 130 8.24 -5.00 -5.58
C LEU A 130 9.18 -4.10 -4.76
N ASN A 131 10.49 -4.23 -4.98
CA ASN A 131 11.50 -3.42 -4.31
C ASN A 131 11.89 -2.16 -5.10
N GLY A 132 11.37 -2.02 -6.33
CA GLY A 132 11.75 -0.92 -7.21
C GLY A 132 11.39 0.45 -6.64
N LYS A 133 12.13 1.47 -7.04
CA LYS A 133 11.85 2.85 -6.66
C LYS A 133 11.97 3.74 -7.88
N LEU A 134 10.96 4.56 -8.13
CA LEU A 134 10.94 5.51 -9.23
C LEU A 134 10.44 6.89 -8.83
N LEU A 135 9.34 6.98 -8.06
CA LEU A 135 8.63 8.24 -7.82
C LEU A 135 9.35 9.20 -6.87
N CYS A 136 10.26 8.67 -6.04
CA CYS A 136 10.98 9.51 -5.08
C CYS A 136 11.86 10.55 -5.81
N SER A 137 11.72 11.81 -5.42
CA SER A 137 12.54 12.89 -5.98
C SER A 137 14.03 12.74 -5.69
N ARG A 138 14.39 12.02 -4.62
CA ARG A 138 15.76 11.69 -4.19
C ARG A 138 16.27 10.35 -4.71
N ASN A 139 15.51 9.69 -5.59
CA ASN A 139 15.98 8.47 -6.23
C ASN A 139 17.25 8.74 -7.05
N LYS A 140 18.28 7.90 -6.87
CA LYS A 140 19.58 8.04 -7.53
C LYS A 140 19.55 7.49 -8.95
N ASP A 141 18.68 6.51 -9.22
CA ASP A 141 18.59 5.81 -10.50
C ASP A 141 17.47 6.39 -11.38
N LYS A 142 17.55 7.69 -11.71
CA LYS A 142 16.61 8.33 -12.65
C LYS A 142 16.98 8.16 -14.13
N SER A 143 17.71 7.11 -14.48
CA SER A 143 17.94 6.74 -15.88
C SER A 143 16.68 6.08 -16.44
N LEU A 144 15.68 6.90 -16.76
CA LEU A 144 14.64 6.59 -17.73
C LEU A 144 14.91 7.39 -19.01
#